data_AF-A0A7Y2K490-F1
#
_entry.id   AF-A0A7Y2K490-F1
#
_cell.length_a   1.000
_cell.length_b   1.000
_cell.length_c   1.000
_cell.angle_alpha   90.00
_cell.angle_beta   90.00
_cell.angle_gamma   90.00
#
_symmetry.space_group_name_H-M   'P 1'
#
loop_
_entity.id
_entity.type
_entity.pdbx_description
1 polymer ?
#
loop_
_entity_poly.entity_id
_entity_poly.type
_entity_poly.pdbx_seq_one_letter_code
_entity_poly.pdbx_strand_id
1 'polypeptide(L)' 'MGKKVEVAGIMGPIWFMGWLFTIGFLQTSFFKGLLALIIWPYYIGDFLATAIK' A
#
# COMPACT_ATOMS: atom_id res chain seq x y z
N MET A 1 -28.22 16.05 10.79
CA MET A 1 -28.18 14.56 10.71
C MET A 1 -26.77 14.15 10.31
N GLY A 2 -25.91 13.81 11.28
CA GLY A 2 -24.51 13.48 11.02
C GLY A 2 -24.37 12.06 10.50
N LYS A 3 -23.83 11.90 9.28
CA LYS A 3 -23.59 10.59 8.68
C LYS A 3 -22.50 9.90 9.51
N LYS A 4 -22.86 8.89 10.30
CA LYS A 4 -21.87 8.03 10.97
C LYS A 4 -21.12 7.29 9.86
N VAL A 5 -19.89 7.71 9.58
CA VAL A 5 -19.02 6.98 8.67
C VAL A 5 -18.43 5.82 9.48
N GLU A 6 -19.05 4.64 9.38
CA GLU A 6 -18.50 3.41 9.95
C GLU A 6 -17.31 2.97 9.09
N VAL A 7 -16.11 3.48 9.40
CA VAL A 7 -14.85 3.01 8.82
C VAL A 7 -14.34 1.84 9.64
N ALA A 8 -14.97 0.67 9.47
CA ALA A 8 -14.39 -0.62 9.86
C ALA A 8 -14.13 -1.46 8.61
N GLY A 9 -13.53 -0.84 7.58
CA GLY A 9 -13.18 -1.53 6.34
C GLY A 9 -11.88 -2.32 6.47
N ILE A 10 -11.85 -3.55 5.94
CA ILE A 10 -10.67 -4.43 5.87
C ILE A 10 -9.49 -3.81 5.10
N MET A 11 -9.73 -2.73 4.35
CA MET A 11 -8.73 -2.07 3.51
C MET A 11 -7.55 -1.52 4.32
N GLY A 12 -7.79 -0.97 5.52
CA GLY A 12 -6.72 -0.45 6.38
C GLY A 12 -5.73 -1.53 6.83
N PRO A 13 -6.19 -2.63 7.43
CA PRO A 13 -5.34 -3.78 7.78
C PRO A 13 -4.60 -4.39 6.59
N ILE A 14 -5.27 -4.55 5.43
CA ILE A 14 -4.64 -5.07 4.20
C ILE A 14 -3.52 -4.14 3.74
N TRP A 15 -3.76 -2.83 3.76
CA TRP A 15 -2.74 -1.84 3.40
C TRP A 15 -1.53 -1.91 4.33
N PHE A 16 -1.77 -2.01 5.64
CA PHE A 16 -0.72 -2.16 6.64
C PHE A 16 0.09 -3.46 6.47
N MET A 17 -0.57 -4.57 6.16
CA MET A 17 0.10 -5.83 5.82
C MET A 17 1.00 -5.67 4.59
N GLY A 18 0.57 -4.92 3.57
CA GLY A 18 1.38 -4.60 2.39
C GLY A 18 2.66 -3.82 2.73
N TRP A 19 2.59 -2.88 3.69
CA TRP A 19 3.78 -2.17 4.19
C TRP A 19 4.76 -3.11 4.88
N LEU A 20 4.29 -3.98 5.77
CA LEU A 20 5.14 -4.94 6.48
C LEU A 20 5.79 -5.94 5.50
N PHE A 21 5.03 -6.42 4.52
CA PHE A 21 5.53 -7.28 3.46
C PHE A 21 6.65 -6.60 2.67
N THR A 22 6.45 -5.36 2.25
CA THR A 22 7.43 -4.60 1.47
C THR A 22 8.74 -4.39 2.23
N ILE A 23 8.65 -4.07 3.52
CA ILE A 23 9.82 -3.90 4.39
C ILE A 23 10.58 -5.23 4.56
N GLY A 24 9.88 -6.34 4.75
CA GLY A 24 10.50 -7.67 4.87
C GLY A 24 11.05 -8.23 3.56
N PHE A 25 10.45 -7.88 2.42
CA PHE A 25 10.86 -8.31 1.09
C PHE A 25 12.09 -7.55 0.58
N LEU A 26 12.22 -6.26 0.93
CA LEU A 26 13.34 -5.42 0.49
C LEU A 26 14.64 -5.74 1.26
N GLN A 27 15.36 -6.78 0.82
CA GLN A 27 16.73 -7.07 1.26
C GLN A 27 17.80 -6.21 0.53
N THR A 28 17.45 -5.02 0.06
CA THR A 28 18.36 -4.14 -0.70
C THR A 28 19.09 -3.11 0.17
N SER A 29 20.17 -2.53 -0.36
CA SER A 29 20.89 -1.39 0.26
C SER A 29 19.92 -0.28 0.70
N PHE A 30 20.16 0.31 1.88
CA PHE A 30 19.28 1.27 2.57
C PHE A 30 18.54 2.26 1.66
N PHE A 31 19.25 2.94 0.75
CA PHE A 31 18.65 3.92 -0.16
C PHE A 31 17.74 3.31 -1.25
N LYS A 32 18.08 2.13 -1.76
CA LYS A 32 17.22 1.39 -2.71
C LYS A 32 15.96 0.89 -2.03
N GLY A 33 16.09 0.43 -0.77
CA GLY A 33 14.97 0.06 0.08
C GLY A 33 14.00 1.21 0.29
N LEU A 34 14.51 2.40 0.64
CA LEU A 34 13.69 3.59 0.87
C LEU A 34 12.93 4.04 -0.39
N LEU A 35 13.60 4.05 -1.54
CA LEU A 35 12.93 4.42 -2.80
C LEU A 35 11.84 3.42 -3.16
N ALA A 36 12.12 2.12 -3.06
CA ALA A 36 11.12 1.08 -3.33
C ALA A 36 9.92 1.16 -2.37
N LEU A 37 10.17 1.48 -1.09
CA LEU A 37 9.15 1.67 -0.06
C LEU A 37 8.23 2.89 -0.32
N ILE A 38 8.71 3.93 -1.01
CA ILE A 38 7.87 5.07 -1.42
C ILE A 38 7.13 4.78 -2.73
N ILE A 39 7.76 4.02 -3.63
CA ILE A 39 7.29 3.81 -5.00
C ILE A 39 6.23 2.70 -5.10
N TRP A 40 6.27 1.67 -4.25
CA TRP A 40 5.35 0.53 -4.36
C TRP A 40 3.84 0.88 -4.30
N PRO A 41 3.33 1.87 -3.54
CA PRO A 41 1.91 2.22 -3.53
C PRO A 41 1.44 2.74 -4.88
N TYR A 42 2.33 3.47 -5.58
CA TYR A 42 2.06 4.01 -6.91
C TYR A 42 1.88 2.87 -7.92
N TYR A 43 2.76 1.85 -7.90
CA TYR A 43 2.62 0.69 -8.78
C TYR A 43 1.34 -0.10 -8.53
N ILE A 44 0.89 -0.22 -7.28
CA ILE A 44 -0.40 -0.83 -6.96
C ILE A 44 -1.55 0.00 -7.55
N GLY A 45 -1.49 1.32 -7.42
CA GLY A 45 -2.49 2.23 -7.98
C GLY A 45 -2.57 2.16 -9.51
N ASP A 46 -1.42 2.16 -10.19
CA ASP A 46 -1.33 2.03 -11.65
C ASP A 46 -1.83 0.67 -12.14
N PHE A 47 -1.46 -0.41 -11.45
CA PHE A 47 -1.96 -1.75 -11.74
C PHE A 47 -3.48 -1.83 -11.56
N LEU A 48 -4.03 -1.29 -10.47
CA LEU A 48 -5.47 -1.26 -10.23
C LEU A 48 -6.19 -0.41 -11.29
N ALA A 49 -5.66 0.76 -11.63
CA ALA A 49 -6.22 1.62 -12.67
C ALA A 49 -6.22 0.94 -14.05
N THR A 50 -5.19 0.15 -14.35
CA THR A 50 -5.10 -0.64 -15.58
C THR A 50 -6.03 -1.85 -15.53
N ALA A 51 -6.15 -2.54 -14.40
CA ALA A 51 -7.00 -3.72 -14.25
C ALA A 51 -8.50 -3.40 -14.26
N ILE A 52 -8.89 -2.15 -13.99
CA ILE A 52 -10.29 -1.68 -13.99
C ILE A 52 -10.70 -1.12 -15.37
N LYS A 53 -9.75 -0.87 -16.29
CA LYS A 53 -10.04 -0.51 -17.69
C LYS A 53 -10.47 -1.73 -18.50
#